data_AF-A0A9E2PSD8-F1
#
_entry.id   AF-A0A9E2PSD8-F1
#
_cell.length_a   1.000
_cell.length_b   1.000
_cell.length_c   1.000
_cell.angle_alpha   90.00
_cell.angle_beta   90.00
_cell.angle_gamma   90.00
#
_symmetry.space_group_name_H-M   'P 1'
#
loop_
_entity.id
_entity.type
_entity.pdbx_description
1 polymer ?
#
loop_
_entity_poly.entity_id
_entity_poly.type
_entity_poly.pdbx_seq_one_letter_code
_entity_poly.pdbx_strand_id
1 'polypeptide(L)'
;MKNLDKPKGTNSQPDRQQMKSLAFGMVSDISRLLANKGFGDQPIDIVEALVFAMFVIADTYSLAKPEKGQAVEVINGFYDDMQNYFIHKVIIDDHKITDVTEIESVAAQFHDLSRSRFAQYGEKFKQDISDPMALSCPATVSYLLDNLFIQPITKPEKLQLMGTVSDKVLYFWTGCVQNFKQR
;
A
#
# COMPACT_ATOMS: atom_id res chain seq x y z
N MET A 1 28.09 -23.55 -31.25
CA MET A 1 27.66 -23.31 -29.86
C MET A 1 26.70 -22.14 -29.85
N LYS A 2 25.41 -22.40 -29.59
CA LYS A 2 24.41 -21.33 -29.43
C LYS A 2 24.59 -20.75 -28.03
N ASN A 3 24.97 -19.48 -27.95
CA ASN A 3 24.87 -18.72 -26.70
C ASN A 3 23.38 -18.55 -26.41
N LEU A 4 22.90 -19.28 -25.41
CA LEU A 4 21.60 -19.05 -24.79
C LEU A 4 21.68 -17.71 -24.06
N ASP A 5 20.84 -16.78 -24.50
CA ASP A 5 20.53 -15.55 -23.78
C ASP A 5 20.25 -15.87 -22.31
N LYS A 6 21.12 -15.37 -21.42
CA LYS A 6 20.76 -15.24 -20.02
C LYS A 6 19.61 -14.24 -19.94
N PRO A 7 18.51 -14.52 -19.24
CA PRO A 7 17.52 -13.49 -18.96
C PRO A 7 18.22 -12.37 -18.20
N LYS A 8 18.13 -11.14 -18.72
CA LYS A 8 18.56 -9.94 -17.99
C LYS A 8 17.77 -9.90 -16.69
N GLY A 9 18.39 -10.32 -15.58
CA GLY A 9 17.88 -10.01 -14.25
C GLY A 9 17.73 -8.51 -14.16
N THR A 10 16.49 -8.04 -13.98
CA THR A 10 16.18 -6.62 -13.92
C THR A 10 16.90 -6.00 -12.72
N ASN A 11 17.71 -4.97 -12.97
CA ASN A 11 18.57 -4.28 -12.01
C ASN A 11 17.78 -3.49 -10.93
N SER A 12 16.48 -3.77 -10.79
CA SER A 12 15.50 -3.06 -9.95
C SER A 12 15.07 -3.85 -8.71
N GLN A 13 15.59 -5.05 -8.50
CA GLN A 13 15.33 -5.84 -7.29
C GLN A 13 15.58 -5.07 -5.97
N PRO A 14 16.63 -4.22 -5.85
CA PRO A 14 16.83 -3.41 -4.64
C PRO A 14 15.69 -2.43 -4.37
N ASP A 15 15.17 -1.78 -5.40
CA ASP A 15 14.07 -0.82 -5.27
C ASP A 15 12.77 -1.53 -4.86
N ARG A 16 12.47 -2.69 -5.46
CA ARG A 16 11.27 -3.47 -5.09
C ARG A 16 11.31 -3.95 -3.64
N GLN A 17 12.46 -4.43 -3.17
CA GLN A 17 12.62 -4.84 -1.76
C GLN A 17 12.47 -3.65 -0.80
N GLN A 18 12.98 -2.49 -1.19
CA GLN A 18 12.80 -1.27 -0.42
C GLN A 18 11.34 -0.83 -0.37
N MET A 19 10.64 -0.80 -1.51
CA MET A 19 9.22 -0.48 -1.59
C MET A 19 8.39 -1.41 -0.70
N LYS A 20 8.70 -2.72 -0.73
CA LYS A 20 8.11 -3.73 0.17
C LYS A 20 8.35 -3.42 1.65
N SER A 21 9.59 -3.11 2.03
CA SER A 21 9.91 -2.73 3.41
C SER A 21 9.17 -1.47 3.85
N LEU A 22 9.05 -0.47 2.98
CA LEU A 22 8.34 0.78 3.28
C LEU A 22 6.83 0.54 3.45
N ALA A 23 6.23 -0.32 2.62
CA ALA A 23 4.82 -0.67 2.72
C ALA A 23 4.50 -1.30 4.08
N PHE A 24 5.28 -2.30 4.53
CA PHE A 24 5.08 -2.91 5.85
C PHE A 24 5.35 -1.92 6.99
N GLY A 25 6.38 -1.07 6.86
CA GLY A 25 6.67 -0.03 7.83
C GLY A 25 5.48 0.93 8.00
N MET A 26 4.86 1.33 6.90
CA MET A 26 3.67 2.19 6.91
C MET A 26 2.48 1.52 7.60
N VAL A 27 2.18 0.26 7.28
CA VAL A 27 1.12 -0.51 7.95
C VAL A 27 1.36 -0.62 9.46
N SER A 28 2.58 -0.95 9.87
CA SER A 28 2.96 -1.05 11.28
C SER A 28 2.78 0.27 12.03
N ASP A 29 3.19 1.38 11.40
CA ASP A 29 3.08 2.70 12.00
C ASP A 29 1.63 3.21 12.06
N ILE A 30 0.80 2.90 11.07
CA ILE A 30 -0.65 3.17 11.12
C ILE A 30 -1.28 2.37 12.26
N SER A 31 -0.99 1.06 12.35
CA SER A 31 -1.49 0.22 13.44
C SER A 31 -1.08 0.74 14.82
N ARG A 32 0.18 1.14 15.00
CA ARG A 32 0.66 1.75 16.24
C ARG A 32 -0.04 3.08 16.53
N LEU A 33 -0.27 3.91 15.52
CA LEU A 33 -1.01 5.16 15.66
C LEU A 33 -2.45 4.90 16.14
N LEU A 34 -3.15 3.95 15.53
CA LEU A 34 -4.50 3.56 15.94
C LEU A 34 -4.53 3.08 17.39
N ALA A 35 -3.58 2.20 17.77
CA ALA A 35 -3.45 1.74 19.15
C ALA A 35 -3.25 2.91 20.14
N ASN A 36 -2.36 3.85 19.82
CA ASN A 36 -2.11 5.04 20.64
C ASN A 36 -3.34 5.97 20.74
N LYS A 37 -4.29 5.87 19.82
CA LYS A 37 -5.55 6.63 19.82
C LYS A 37 -6.71 5.89 20.50
N GLY A 38 -6.47 4.71 21.05
CA GLY A 38 -7.48 3.89 21.74
C GLY A 38 -8.18 2.85 20.85
N PHE A 39 -7.68 2.62 19.64
CA PHE A 39 -8.25 1.68 18.67
C PHE A 39 -7.47 0.35 18.60
N GLY A 40 -6.63 0.04 19.60
CA GLY A 40 -5.75 -1.12 19.60
C GLY A 40 -6.48 -2.46 19.65
N ASP A 41 -7.66 -2.49 20.27
CA ASP A 41 -8.49 -3.69 20.40
C ASP A 41 -9.51 -3.82 19.24
N GLN A 42 -9.58 -2.83 18.34
CA GLN A 42 -10.48 -2.87 17.19
C GLN A 42 -9.82 -3.58 16.01
N PRO A 43 -10.42 -4.66 15.48
CA PRO A 43 -9.85 -5.39 14.37
C PRO A 43 -9.85 -4.54 13.09
N ILE A 44 -8.68 -4.42 12.47
CA ILE A 44 -8.50 -3.80 11.15
C ILE A 44 -8.40 -4.86 10.06
N ASP A 45 -8.83 -4.50 8.87
CA ASP A 45 -8.56 -5.23 7.64
C ASP A 45 -7.10 -4.99 7.22
N ILE A 46 -6.26 -6.01 7.43
CA ILE A 46 -4.84 -5.95 7.06
C ILE A 46 -4.64 -5.88 5.55
N VAL A 47 -5.57 -6.41 4.76
CA VAL A 47 -5.53 -6.35 3.30
C VAL A 47 -5.73 -4.91 2.87
N GLU A 48 -6.74 -4.24 3.42
CA GLU A 48 -7.00 -2.83 3.13
C GLU A 48 -5.81 -1.95 3.51
N ALA A 49 -5.22 -2.16 4.69
CA ALA A 49 -4.04 -1.43 5.14
C ALA A 49 -2.84 -1.62 4.19
N LEU A 50 -2.60 -2.85 3.74
CA LEU A 50 -1.51 -3.17 2.82
C LEU A 50 -1.74 -2.57 1.44
N VAL A 51 -2.94 -2.70 0.89
CA VAL A 51 -3.31 -2.12 -0.41
C VAL A 51 -3.16 -0.61 -0.39
N PHE A 52 -3.58 0.05 0.69
CA PHE A 52 -3.38 1.48 0.87
C PHE A 52 -1.90 1.86 0.93
N ALA A 53 -1.08 1.13 1.69
CA ALA A 53 0.36 1.38 1.76
C ALA A 53 1.02 1.16 0.39
N MET A 54 0.66 0.10 -0.32
CA MET A 54 1.15 -0.18 -1.68
C MET A 54 0.81 0.97 -2.64
N PHE A 55 -0.40 1.54 -2.54
CA PHE A 55 -0.78 2.72 -3.30
C PHE A 55 0.16 3.91 -3.03
N VAL A 56 0.38 4.27 -1.77
CA VAL A 56 1.24 5.40 -1.39
C VAL A 56 2.68 5.18 -1.86
N ILE A 57 3.22 3.97 -1.70
CA ILE A 57 4.59 3.67 -2.12
C ILE A 57 4.74 3.72 -3.65
N ALA A 58 3.79 3.17 -4.41
CA ALA A 58 3.83 3.21 -5.87
C ALA A 58 3.68 4.65 -6.41
N ASP A 59 2.79 5.44 -5.83
CA ASP A 59 2.60 6.85 -6.21
C ASP A 59 3.88 7.66 -5.96
N THR A 60 4.45 7.56 -4.75
CA THR A 60 5.67 8.30 -4.37
C THR A 60 6.89 7.87 -5.19
N TYR A 61 7.01 6.58 -5.51
CA TYR A 61 8.06 6.08 -6.40
C TYR A 61 7.90 6.62 -7.84
N SER A 62 6.68 6.57 -8.38
CA SER A 62 6.37 7.12 -9.71
C SER A 62 6.67 8.61 -9.79
N LEU A 63 6.43 9.38 -8.72
CA LEU A 63 6.74 10.81 -8.66
C LEU A 63 8.24 11.09 -8.54
N ALA A 64 8.97 10.26 -7.81
CA ALA A 64 10.41 10.44 -7.59
C ALA A 64 11.25 10.09 -8.82
N LYS A 65 10.82 9.12 -9.64
CA LYS A 65 11.60 8.64 -10.79
C LYS A 65 11.29 9.43 -12.07
N PRO A 66 12.33 9.90 -12.80
CA PRO A 66 12.16 10.66 -14.04
C PRO A 66 11.73 9.77 -15.21
N GLU A 67 12.22 8.52 -15.26
CA GLU A 67 11.94 7.57 -16.34
C GLU A 67 10.64 6.79 -16.08
N LYS A 68 9.52 7.30 -16.58
CA LYS A 68 8.19 6.74 -16.32
C LYS A 68 8.04 5.28 -16.78
N GLY A 69 8.64 4.88 -17.90
CA GLY A 69 8.58 3.51 -18.39
C GLY A 69 9.22 2.51 -17.42
N GLN A 70 10.44 2.79 -16.97
CA GLN A 70 11.12 1.95 -15.97
C GLN A 70 10.39 1.98 -14.63
N ALA A 71 9.84 3.14 -14.22
CA ALA A 71 9.11 3.24 -12.98
C ALA A 71 7.89 2.31 -12.94
N VAL A 72 7.15 2.22 -14.05
CA VAL A 72 6.01 1.31 -14.19
C VAL A 72 6.45 -0.16 -14.07
N GLU A 73 7.57 -0.56 -14.69
CA GLU A 73 8.08 -1.93 -14.58
C GLU A 73 8.45 -2.30 -13.13
N VAL A 74 9.08 -1.39 -12.39
CA VAL A 74 9.42 -1.61 -10.97
C VAL A 74 8.17 -1.70 -10.11
N ILE A 75 7.20 -0.81 -10.32
CA ILE A 75 5.92 -0.80 -9.61
C ILE A 75 5.15 -2.11 -9.84
N ASN A 76 5.08 -2.58 -11.08
CA ASN A 76 4.43 -3.86 -11.40
C ASN A 76 5.12 -5.03 -10.69
N GLY A 77 6.45 -5.11 -10.76
CA GLY A 77 7.17 -6.16 -10.03
C GLY A 77 7.02 -6.05 -8.51
N PHE A 78 6.88 -4.83 -7.97
CA PHE A 78 6.59 -4.62 -6.55
C PHE A 78 5.21 -5.16 -6.17
N TYR A 79 4.19 -4.96 -7.00
CA TYR A 79 2.88 -5.56 -6.80
C TYR A 79 2.94 -7.09 -6.81
N ASP A 80 3.67 -7.67 -7.77
CA ASP A 80 3.87 -9.12 -7.82
C ASP A 80 4.57 -9.63 -6.55
N ASP A 81 5.61 -8.94 -6.08
CA ASP A 81 6.35 -9.29 -4.86
C ASP A 81 5.48 -9.20 -3.59
N MET A 82 4.53 -8.27 -3.54
CA MET A 82 3.57 -8.11 -2.44
C MET A 82 2.45 -9.14 -2.49
N GLN A 83 1.87 -9.37 -3.67
CA GLN A 83 0.84 -10.39 -3.87
C GLN A 83 1.39 -11.79 -3.54
N ASN A 84 2.58 -12.12 -4.04
CA ASN A 84 3.25 -13.37 -3.71
C ASN A 84 3.50 -13.53 -2.20
N TYR A 85 3.92 -12.46 -1.52
CA TYR A 85 4.10 -12.50 -0.08
C TYR A 85 2.79 -12.74 0.66
N PHE A 86 1.72 -12.02 0.30
CA PHE A 86 0.43 -12.14 0.94
C PHE A 86 -0.12 -13.56 0.79
N ILE A 87 -0.04 -14.13 -0.42
CA ILE A 87 -0.49 -15.49 -0.69
C ILE A 87 0.29 -16.52 0.14
N HIS A 88 1.62 -16.51 0.06
CA HIS A 88 2.41 -17.53 0.74
C HIS A 88 2.39 -17.35 2.27
N LYS A 89 2.51 -16.12 2.75
CA LYS A 89 2.67 -15.86 4.19
C LYS A 89 1.32 -15.85 4.92
N VAL A 90 0.36 -15.11 4.39
CA VAL A 90 -0.92 -14.91 5.10
C VAL A 90 -1.87 -16.06 4.80
N ILE A 91 -1.99 -16.49 3.54
CA ILE A 91 -3.00 -17.50 3.17
C ILE A 91 -2.48 -18.93 3.45
N ILE A 92 -1.27 -19.26 2.99
CA ILE A 92 -0.75 -20.63 3.10
C ILE A 92 -0.20 -20.89 4.51
N ASP A 93 0.73 -20.06 5.00
CA ASP A 93 1.37 -20.33 6.30
C ASP A 93 0.43 -20.10 7.49
N ASP A 94 -0.27 -18.95 7.54
CA ASP A 94 -1.06 -18.57 8.72
C ASP A 94 -2.45 -19.23 8.75
N HIS A 95 -3.16 -19.30 7.60
CA HIS A 95 -4.49 -19.91 7.52
C HIS A 95 -4.46 -21.40 7.17
N LYS A 96 -3.28 -21.97 6.89
CA LYS A 96 -3.06 -23.38 6.55
C LYS A 96 -3.93 -23.88 5.39
N ILE A 97 -4.27 -23.00 4.46
CA ILE A 97 -5.01 -23.39 3.26
C ILE A 97 -4.06 -24.20 2.38
N THR A 98 -4.42 -25.45 2.11
CA THR A 98 -3.65 -26.35 1.24
C THR A 98 -4.34 -26.62 -0.09
N ASP A 99 -5.59 -26.18 -0.25
CA ASP A 99 -6.33 -26.34 -1.50
C ASP A 99 -5.89 -25.28 -2.52
N VAL A 100 -5.40 -25.75 -3.66
CA VAL A 100 -4.87 -24.88 -4.73
C VAL A 100 -5.95 -23.98 -5.32
N THR A 101 -7.19 -24.48 -5.46
CA THR A 101 -8.31 -23.72 -6.01
C THR A 101 -8.73 -22.60 -5.06
N GLU A 102 -8.72 -22.87 -3.75
CA GLU A 102 -8.99 -21.88 -2.71
C GLU A 102 -7.89 -20.80 -2.67
N ILE A 103 -6.62 -21.19 -2.77
CA ILE A 103 -5.49 -20.25 -2.85
C ILE A 103 -5.63 -19.34 -4.08
N GLU A 104 -5.92 -19.90 -5.25
CA GLU A 104 -6.11 -19.13 -6.49
C GLU A 104 -7.29 -18.16 -6.39
N SER A 105 -8.40 -18.59 -5.77
CA SER A 105 -9.58 -17.75 -5.56
C SER A 105 -9.28 -16.54 -4.66
N VAL A 106 -8.61 -16.77 -3.52
CA VAL A 106 -8.26 -15.67 -2.60
C VAL A 106 -7.18 -14.76 -3.22
N ALA A 107 -6.25 -15.32 -3.98
CA ALA A 107 -5.27 -14.54 -4.75
C ALA A 107 -5.95 -13.61 -5.78
N ALA A 108 -6.95 -14.11 -6.49
CA ALA A 108 -7.74 -13.31 -7.43
C ALA A 108 -8.52 -12.20 -6.72
N GLN A 109 -9.14 -12.50 -5.57
CA GLN A 109 -9.83 -11.50 -4.76
C GLN A 109 -8.89 -10.39 -4.27
N PHE A 110 -7.69 -10.73 -3.79
CA PHE A 110 -6.68 -9.74 -3.41
C PHE A 110 -6.27 -8.87 -4.60
N HIS A 111 -6.05 -9.49 -5.76
CA HIS A 111 -5.68 -8.77 -6.99
C HIS A 111 -6.77 -7.78 -7.42
N ASP A 112 -8.02 -8.23 -7.47
CA ASP A 112 -9.17 -7.40 -7.87
C ASP A 112 -9.43 -6.28 -6.87
N LEU A 113 -9.35 -6.58 -5.56
CA LEU A 113 -9.47 -5.58 -4.51
C LEU A 113 -8.36 -4.54 -4.62
N SER A 114 -7.10 -4.98 -4.74
CA SER A 114 -5.95 -4.09 -4.88
C SER A 114 -6.10 -3.15 -6.08
N ARG A 115 -6.54 -3.66 -7.24
CA ARG A 115 -6.76 -2.85 -8.44
C ARG A 115 -7.90 -1.84 -8.25
N SER A 116 -9.03 -2.28 -7.71
CA SER A 116 -10.20 -1.43 -7.46
C SER A 116 -9.87 -0.29 -6.47
N ARG A 117 -9.25 -0.65 -5.34
CA ARG A 117 -8.80 0.30 -4.33
C ARG A 117 -7.76 1.26 -4.83
N PHE A 118 -6.81 0.81 -5.66
CA PHE A 118 -5.81 1.70 -6.23
C PHE A 118 -6.45 2.83 -7.05
N ALA A 119 -7.47 2.52 -7.86
CA ALA A 119 -8.19 3.53 -8.62
C ALA A 119 -8.95 4.51 -7.70
N GLN A 120 -9.59 3.99 -6.65
CA GLN A 120 -10.35 4.79 -5.68
C GLN A 120 -9.44 5.70 -4.86
N TYR A 121 -8.34 5.17 -4.29
CA TYR A 121 -7.34 5.97 -3.60
C TYR A 121 -6.70 7.00 -4.52
N GLY A 122 -6.40 6.65 -5.77
CA GLY A 122 -5.90 7.59 -6.76
C GLY A 122 -6.88 8.75 -7.05
N GLU A 123 -8.18 8.47 -7.11
CA GLU A 123 -9.21 9.50 -7.26
C GLU A 123 -9.28 10.42 -6.03
N LYS A 124 -9.30 9.85 -4.83
CA LYS A 124 -9.36 10.63 -3.57
C LYS A 124 -8.10 11.45 -3.34
N PHE A 125 -6.94 10.89 -3.66
CA PHE A 125 -5.68 11.60 -3.54
C PHE A 125 -5.59 12.75 -4.54
N LYS A 126 -6.09 12.56 -5.78
CA LYS A 126 -6.23 13.66 -6.75
C LYS A 126 -7.14 14.78 -6.24
N GLN A 127 -8.23 14.44 -5.55
CA GLN A 127 -9.10 15.44 -4.91
C GLN A 127 -8.33 16.21 -3.84
N ASP A 128 -7.60 15.52 -2.97
CA ASP A 128 -6.82 16.14 -1.90
C ASP A 128 -5.71 17.07 -2.43
N ILE A 129 -4.95 16.66 -3.45
CA ILE A 129 -3.87 17.47 -4.03
C ILE A 129 -4.33 18.52 -5.04
N SER A 130 -5.62 18.51 -5.42
CA SER A 130 -6.18 19.52 -6.33
C SER A 130 -6.33 20.88 -5.66
N ASP A 131 -6.32 20.93 -4.33
CA ASP A 131 -6.20 22.15 -3.54
C ASP A 131 -4.72 22.36 -3.16
N PRO A 132 -4.02 23.35 -3.75
CA PRO A 132 -2.61 23.61 -3.46
C PRO A 132 -2.35 24.05 -2.01
N MET A 133 -3.39 24.46 -1.27
CA MET A 133 -3.31 24.88 0.13
C MET A 133 -3.63 23.74 1.11
N ALA A 134 -4.05 22.58 0.61
CA ALA A 134 -4.31 21.42 1.46
C ALA A 134 -2.99 20.82 1.98
N LEU A 135 -2.69 21.07 3.26
CA LEU A 135 -1.61 20.41 4.01
C LEU A 135 -2.07 19.06 4.60
N SER A 136 -3.08 18.44 4.00
CA SER A 136 -3.67 17.18 4.47
C SER A 136 -4.31 16.42 3.30
N CYS A 137 -4.58 15.14 3.52
CA CYS A 137 -5.27 14.23 2.59
C CYS A 137 -6.61 13.71 3.17
N PRO A 138 -7.57 14.60 3.47
CA PRO A 138 -8.78 14.25 4.18
C PRO A 138 -9.69 13.30 3.41
N ALA A 139 -9.81 13.41 2.08
CA ALA A 139 -10.66 12.52 1.29
C ALA A 139 -10.06 11.10 1.24
N THR A 140 -8.75 10.99 1.01
CA THR A 140 -8.02 9.73 1.00
C THR A 140 -8.09 9.02 2.33
N VAL A 141 -7.83 9.73 3.43
CA VAL A 141 -7.85 9.16 4.78
C VAL A 141 -9.27 8.84 5.23
N SER A 142 -10.24 9.68 4.89
CA SER A 142 -11.66 9.39 5.13
C SER A 142 -12.06 8.08 4.46
N TYR A 143 -11.64 7.86 3.21
CA TYR A 143 -11.91 6.63 2.48
C TYR A 143 -11.20 5.42 3.09
N LEU A 144 -9.94 5.57 3.48
CA LEU A 144 -9.22 4.52 4.22
C LEU A 144 -9.99 4.11 5.48
N LEU A 145 -10.34 5.08 6.33
CA LEU A 145 -11.01 4.80 7.61
C LEU A 145 -12.39 4.16 7.45
N ASP A 146 -13.08 4.39 6.33
CA ASP A 146 -14.35 3.72 6.02
C ASP A 146 -14.20 2.23 5.69
N ASN A 147 -13.03 1.81 5.24
CA ASN A 147 -12.76 0.44 4.80
C ASN A 147 -11.78 -0.31 5.72
N LEU A 148 -11.03 0.41 6.55
CA LEU A 148 -9.93 -0.14 7.34
C LEU A 148 -10.40 -0.99 8.51
N PHE A 149 -11.57 -0.70 9.10
CA PHE A 149 -12.05 -1.44 10.26
C PHE A 149 -13.04 -2.51 9.83
N ILE A 150 -12.86 -3.74 10.34
CA ILE A 150 -13.80 -4.85 10.08
C ILE A 150 -15.20 -4.50 10.59
N GLN A 151 -15.26 -3.82 11.74
CA GLN A 151 -16.47 -3.18 12.23
C GLN A 151 -16.35 -1.67 12.02
N PRO A 152 -17.25 -1.05 11.23
CA PRO A 152 -17.16 0.38 10.96
C PRO A 152 -17.15 1.21 12.23
N ILE A 153 -16.20 2.13 12.32
CA ILE A 153 -16.14 3.11 13.40
C ILE A 153 -17.25 4.15 13.27
N THR A 154 -17.65 4.74 14.38
CA THR A 154 -18.64 5.81 14.41
C THR A 154 -18.11 7.09 13.78
N LYS A 155 -19.01 8.01 13.39
CA LYS A 155 -18.62 9.32 12.83
C LYS A 155 -17.73 10.13 13.79
N PRO A 156 -18.00 10.22 15.10
CA PRO A 156 -17.12 10.91 16.04
C PRO A 156 -15.72 10.30 16.11
N GLU A 157 -15.62 8.96 16.16
CA GLU A 157 -14.34 8.24 16.15
C GLU A 157 -13.56 8.51 14.87
N LYS A 158 -14.24 8.48 13.73
CA LYS A 158 -13.62 8.82 12.44
C LYS A 158 -13.06 10.23 12.43
N LEU A 159 -13.83 11.23 12.90
CA LEU A 159 -13.37 12.62 12.98
C LEU A 159 -12.16 12.78 13.91
N GLN A 160 -12.11 12.04 15.02
CA GLN A 160 -10.96 12.03 15.93
C GLN A 160 -9.68 11.48 15.26
N LEU A 161 -9.82 10.48 14.40
CA LEU A 161 -8.69 9.85 13.70
C LEU A 161 -8.23 10.63 12.48
N MET A 162 -9.15 11.27 11.76
CA MET A 162 -8.89 11.89 10.46
C MET A 162 -7.64 12.76 10.43
N GLY A 163 -7.52 13.73 11.35
CA GLY A 163 -6.38 14.65 11.37
C GLY A 163 -5.05 13.93 11.57
N THR A 164 -4.93 13.13 12.63
CA THR A 164 -3.65 12.48 12.95
C THR A 164 -3.26 11.42 11.94
N VAL A 165 -4.21 10.67 11.38
CA VAL A 165 -3.91 9.69 10.32
C VAL A 165 -3.49 10.42 9.04
N SER A 166 -4.13 11.55 8.71
CA SER A 166 -3.77 12.36 7.56
C SER A 166 -2.35 12.92 7.66
N ASP A 167 -1.99 13.49 8.81
CA ASP A 167 -0.62 13.98 9.06
C ASP A 167 0.41 12.87 8.91
N LYS A 168 0.08 11.67 9.43
CA LYS A 168 0.97 10.50 9.37
C LYS A 168 1.15 10.01 7.93
N VAL A 169 0.08 9.96 7.14
CA VAL A 169 0.13 9.59 5.72
C VAL A 169 0.95 10.60 4.92
N LEU A 170 0.74 11.90 5.14
CA LEU A 170 1.49 12.95 4.44
C LEU A 170 2.98 12.90 4.80
N TYR A 171 3.31 12.72 6.09
CA TYR A 171 4.70 12.54 6.54
C TYR A 171 5.36 11.34 5.84
N PHE A 172 4.68 10.20 5.76
CA PHE A 172 5.18 9.04 5.05
C PHE A 172 5.38 9.32 3.56
N TRP A 173 4.38 9.94 2.93
CA TRP A 173 4.42 10.26 1.50
C TRP A 173 5.62 11.16 1.18
N THR A 174 5.82 12.25 1.93
CA THR A 174 6.94 13.17 1.73
C THR A 174 8.29 12.48 1.98
N GLY A 175 8.39 11.66 3.03
CA GLY A 175 9.59 10.89 3.33
C GLY A 175 9.94 9.88 2.23
N CYS A 176 8.96 9.19 1.66
CA CYS A 176 9.16 8.25 0.56
C CYS A 176 9.62 8.97 -0.71
N VAL A 177 9.00 10.09 -1.09
CA VAL A 177 9.44 10.88 -2.25
C VAL A 177 10.89 11.33 -2.10
N GLN A 178 11.29 11.84 -0.93
CA GLN A 178 12.67 12.27 -0.69
C GLN A 178 13.64 11.09 -0.77
N ASN A 179 13.28 9.97 -0.14
CA ASN A 179 14.11 8.78 -0.13
C ASN A 179 14.35 8.22 -1.54
N PHE A 180 13.33 8.16 -2.38
CA PHE A 180 13.45 7.67 -3.76
C PHE A 180 14.17 8.64 -4.70
N LYS A 181 14.17 9.95 -4.42
CA LYS A 181 14.89 10.97 -5.20
C LYS A 181 16.40 10.99 -4.92
N GLN A 182 16.80 10.58 -3.71
CA GLN A 182 18.22 10.54 -3.30
C GLN A 182 18.99 9.34 -3.89
N ARG A 183 18.32 8.52 -4.70
CA ARG A 183 18.85 7.30 -5.34
C ARG A 183 18.56 7.32 -6.82
#